data_AF-A0A0P7B2G1-F1
#
_entry.id   AF-A0A0P7B2G1-F1
#
_cell.length_a   1.000
_cell.length_b   1.000
_cell.length_c   1.000
_cell.angle_alpha   90.00
_cell.angle_beta   90.00
_cell.angle_gamma   90.00
#
_symmetry.space_group_name_H-M   'P 1'
#
loop_
_entity.id
_entity.type
_entity.pdbx_description
1 polymer ?
#
loop_
_entity_poly.entity_id
_entity_poly.type
_entity_poly.pdbx_seq_one_letter_code
_entity_poly.pdbx_strand_id
1 'polypeptide(L)'
;MYLSTVLFMALSITAANAKPVSPSRVERRAAEPSTFPLGDACGNEWKYLNFDTNNDAHKAHLQKLHDVICIGELRALSAWGGEAADDSKTAINVAYDVFFETEDDTNTKVHDVLMKIAGQSSSEGMIGTVVGTMVVDNEDFGGSTGNSCDNEGTLAYTVTDEDGDKLEKIHFCDIAYDRPTAGPDIDCGSLDTYPSIKMDTFSRVVLHETLHYSSVGPPSELGEQIVDQQNNDGGAAYDPERAHGLNDPDQDNQPGKAESNADNYAWMALGSWISYLCSPDDEKDTWDSYFPDDPPDYA
;
A
#
# COMPACT_ATOMS: atom_id res chain seq x y z
N MET A 1 89.63 -34.16 -39.21
CA MET A 1 88.81 -34.39 -38.00
C MET A 1 88.16 -33.06 -37.62
N TYR A 2 86.85 -33.12 -37.41
CA TYR A 2 85.90 -32.03 -37.23
C TYR A 2 86.20 -31.11 -36.05
N LEU A 3 85.83 -29.83 -36.17
CA LEU A 3 85.21 -29.10 -35.05
C LEU A 3 84.23 -28.05 -35.60
N SER A 4 82.96 -28.41 -35.52
CA SER A 4 81.79 -27.59 -35.83
C SER A 4 81.54 -26.54 -34.74
N THR A 5 81.22 -25.33 -35.17
CA THR A 5 80.66 -24.24 -34.38
C THR A 5 79.25 -24.61 -33.91
N VAL A 6 79.01 -24.64 -32.59
CA VAL A 6 77.66 -24.75 -32.01
C VAL A 6 77.32 -23.45 -31.31
N LEU A 7 76.33 -22.76 -31.86
CA LEU A 7 75.71 -21.55 -31.31
C LEU A 7 74.65 -21.98 -30.29
N PHE A 8 74.87 -21.69 -29.00
CA PHE A 8 73.83 -21.85 -27.98
C PHE A 8 72.91 -20.63 -27.99
N MET A 9 71.69 -20.81 -28.50
CA MET A 9 70.62 -19.83 -28.42
C MET A 9 69.82 -20.12 -27.14
N ALA A 10 69.94 -19.26 -26.13
CA ALA A 10 69.19 -19.36 -24.89
C ALA A 10 67.75 -18.87 -25.12
N LEU A 11 66.77 -19.77 -25.02
CA LEU A 11 65.35 -19.44 -25.02
C LEU A 11 64.90 -19.14 -23.58
N SER A 12 64.69 -17.85 -23.28
CA SER A 12 64.00 -17.42 -22.07
C SER A 12 62.50 -17.67 -22.23
N ILE A 13 61.99 -18.74 -21.62
CA ILE A 13 60.54 -18.97 -21.49
C ILE A 13 60.05 -18.05 -20.36
N THR A 14 59.45 -16.91 -20.70
CA THR A 14 58.67 -16.13 -19.74
C THR A 14 57.35 -16.86 -19.49
N ALA A 15 57.26 -17.57 -18.37
CA ALA A 15 56.01 -18.10 -17.87
C ALA A 15 55.10 -16.91 -17.48
N ALA A 16 54.14 -16.59 -18.35
CA ALA A 16 53.06 -15.69 -18.00
C ALA A 16 52.18 -16.39 -16.96
N ASN A 17 52.31 -16.00 -15.69
CA ASN A 17 51.34 -16.34 -14.65
C ASN A 17 50.03 -15.61 -14.98
N ALA A 18 49.19 -16.23 -15.80
CA ALA A 18 47.80 -15.81 -15.92
C ALA A 18 47.14 -16.04 -14.55
N LYS A 19 46.66 -14.95 -13.92
CA LYS A 19 45.77 -15.07 -12.76
C LYS A 19 44.61 -16.00 -13.15
N PRO A 20 44.21 -16.95 -12.29
CA PRO A 20 42.99 -17.70 -12.55
C PRO A 20 41.86 -16.69 -12.67
N VAL A 21 41.15 -16.71 -13.80
CA VAL A 21 39.88 -16.02 -13.94
C VAL A 21 38.94 -16.77 -12.99
N SER A 22 38.77 -16.24 -11.78
CA SER A 22 37.64 -16.62 -10.94
C SER A 22 36.40 -16.52 -11.81
N PRO A 23 35.53 -17.56 -11.88
CA PRO A 23 34.29 -17.42 -12.62
C PRO A 23 33.61 -16.16 -12.09
N SER A 24 33.43 -15.17 -12.96
CA SER A 24 32.57 -14.05 -12.65
C SER A 24 31.23 -14.69 -12.32
N ARG A 25 30.88 -14.70 -11.04
CA ARG A 25 29.53 -15.03 -10.62
C ARG A 25 28.69 -14.01 -11.36
N VAL A 26 28.01 -14.45 -12.42
CA VAL A 26 26.95 -13.65 -13.02
C VAL A 26 25.91 -13.63 -11.91
N GLU A 27 25.98 -12.63 -11.05
CA GLU A 27 24.85 -12.30 -10.21
C GLU A 27 23.68 -12.16 -11.17
N ARG A 28 22.65 -13.00 -11.00
CA ARG A 28 21.40 -12.78 -11.70
C ARG A 28 21.01 -11.38 -11.31
N ARG A 29 21.05 -10.46 -12.28
CA ARG A 29 20.47 -9.14 -12.10
C ARG A 29 19.06 -9.38 -11.59
N ALA A 30 18.70 -8.74 -10.48
CA ALA A 30 17.33 -8.75 -9.98
C ALA A 30 16.40 -8.44 -11.16
N ALA A 31 15.27 -9.15 -11.24
CA ALA A 31 14.31 -8.84 -12.28
C ALA A 31 13.90 -7.38 -12.11
N GLU A 32 13.99 -6.59 -13.19
CA GLU A 32 13.54 -5.20 -13.14
C GLU A 32 11.99 -5.22 -13.11
N PRO A 33 11.35 -4.47 -12.20
CA PRO A 33 9.89 -4.39 -12.17
C PRO A 33 9.30 -3.94 -13.52
N SER A 34 8.20 -4.56 -13.93
CA SER A 34 7.52 -4.25 -15.19
C SER A 34 6.18 -3.54 -14.97
N THR A 35 5.81 -2.65 -15.89
CA THR A 35 4.43 -2.13 -15.99
C THR A 35 3.49 -3.25 -16.43
N PHE A 36 2.23 -3.26 -15.95
CA PHE A 36 1.21 -4.33 -16.10
C PHE A 36 1.52 -5.43 -17.13
N PRO A 37 1.96 -6.63 -16.70
CA PRO A 37 2.57 -7.61 -17.60
C PRO A 37 1.56 -8.40 -18.45
N LEU A 38 0.25 -8.22 -18.26
CA LEU A 38 -0.79 -8.91 -19.04
C LEU A 38 -1.36 -8.06 -20.18
N GLY A 39 -1.00 -6.78 -20.29
CA GLY A 39 -1.58 -5.87 -21.28
C GLY A 39 -1.11 -4.43 -21.16
N ASP A 40 -2.03 -3.50 -21.38
CA ASP A 40 -1.76 -2.07 -21.27
C ASP A 40 -2.05 -1.59 -19.85
N ALA A 41 -1.12 -0.84 -19.26
CA ALA A 41 -1.31 -0.23 -17.95
C ALA A 41 -2.27 0.99 -18.02
N CYS A 42 -3.04 1.25 -16.96
CA CYS A 42 -4.06 2.32 -16.94
C CYS A 42 -3.59 3.67 -16.35
N GLY A 43 -2.40 4.13 -16.75
CA GLY A 43 -1.83 5.40 -16.30
C GLY A 43 -0.73 5.18 -15.27
N ASN A 44 -0.91 5.73 -14.06
CA ASN A 44 0.07 5.64 -12.96
C ASN A 44 -0.05 4.32 -12.19
N GLU A 45 -0.08 3.21 -12.92
CA GLU A 45 -0.16 1.86 -12.33
C GLU A 45 1.16 1.45 -11.69
N TRP A 46 1.09 0.60 -10.67
CA TRP A 46 2.27 0.01 -10.02
C TRP A 46 3.19 -0.69 -11.00
N LYS A 47 4.42 -0.89 -10.52
CA LYS A 47 5.34 -1.82 -11.14
C LYS A 47 5.21 -3.17 -10.45
N TYR A 48 5.21 -4.24 -11.23
CA TYR A 48 5.00 -5.59 -10.74
C TYR A 48 6.30 -6.39 -10.81
N LEU A 49 6.57 -7.18 -9.76
CA LEU A 49 7.74 -8.05 -9.63
C LEU A 49 7.32 -9.48 -9.25
N ASN A 50 8.05 -10.48 -9.76
CA ASN A 50 7.86 -11.91 -9.45
C ASN A 50 6.48 -12.52 -9.77
N PHE A 51 5.70 -11.92 -10.67
CA PHE A 51 4.49 -12.56 -11.19
C PHE A 51 4.80 -13.45 -12.42
N ASP A 52 4.55 -14.76 -12.32
CA ASP A 52 4.62 -15.67 -13.48
C ASP A 52 3.34 -15.59 -14.31
N THR A 53 3.42 -14.95 -15.48
CA THR A 53 2.27 -14.82 -16.40
C THR A 53 1.83 -16.14 -17.03
N ASN A 54 2.57 -17.24 -16.83
CA ASN A 54 2.13 -18.59 -17.20
C ASN A 54 1.35 -19.30 -16.09
N ASN A 55 1.35 -18.76 -14.87
CA ASN A 55 0.60 -19.29 -13.73
C ASN A 55 -0.79 -18.61 -13.65
N ASP A 56 -1.85 -19.41 -13.58
CA ASP A 56 -3.23 -18.91 -13.54
C ASP A 56 -3.55 -18.11 -12.28
N ALA A 57 -3.00 -18.48 -11.12
CA ALA A 57 -3.20 -17.74 -9.88
C ALA A 57 -2.50 -16.37 -9.93
N HIS A 58 -1.24 -16.32 -10.39
CA HIS A 58 -0.52 -15.05 -10.52
C HIS A 58 -1.19 -14.12 -11.53
N LYS A 59 -1.75 -14.66 -12.62
CA LYS A 59 -2.56 -13.86 -13.56
C LYS A 59 -3.82 -13.31 -12.89
N ALA A 60 -4.51 -14.10 -12.07
CA ALA A 60 -5.69 -13.64 -11.35
C ALA A 60 -5.35 -12.52 -10.34
N HIS A 61 -4.24 -12.67 -9.60
CA HIS A 61 -3.73 -11.64 -8.68
C HIS A 61 -3.37 -10.35 -9.41
N LEU A 62 -2.60 -10.45 -10.51
CA LEU A 62 -2.28 -9.31 -11.38
C LEU A 62 -3.54 -8.63 -11.90
N GLN A 63 -4.54 -9.41 -12.33
CA GLN A 63 -5.79 -8.84 -12.83
C GLN A 63 -6.53 -8.08 -11.73
N LYS A 64 -6.61 -8.63 -10.50
CA LYS A 64 -7.27 -7.96 -9.37
C LYS A 64 -6.55 -6.67 -8.97
N LEU A 65 -5.21 -6.67 -8.93
CA LEU A 65 -4.39 -5.47 -8.69
C LEU A 65 -4.60 -4.41 -9.78
N HIS A 66 -4.60 -4.84 -11.03
CA HIS A 66 -4.88 -3.97 -12.17
C HIS A 66 -6.28 -3.37 -12.09
N ASP A 67 -7.30 -4.20 -11.85
CA ASP A 67 -8.69 -3.78 -11.80
C ASP A 67 -8.91 -2.71 -10.73
N VAL A 68 -8.31 -2.84 -9.54
CA VAL A 68 -8.48 -1.87 -8.44
C VAL A 68 -8.00 -0.46 -8.84
N ILE A 69 -7.01 -0.36 -9.73
CA ILE A 69 -6.52 0.91 -10.26
C ILE A 69 -7.36 1.33 -11.47
N CYS A 70 -7.61 0.43 -12.41
CA CYS A 70 -8.14 0.77 -13.73
C CYS A 70 -9.64 1.02 -13.77
N ILE A 71 -10.41 0.40 -12.88
CA ILE A 71 -11.82 0.78 -12.70
C ILE A 71 -11.96 2.09 -11.90
N GLY A 72 -10.84 2.63 -11.40
CA GLY A 72 -10.78 3.88 -10.65
C GLY A 72 -11.15 3.73 -9.17
N GLU A 73 -11.21 2.50 -8.65
CA GLU A 73 -11.67 2.21 -7.30
C GLU A 73 -10.72 2.75 -6.22
N LEU A 74 -9.41 2.46 -6.28
CA LEU A 74 -8.45 3.02 -5.31
C LEU A 74 -8.44 4.56 -5.34
N ARG A 75 -8.61 5.14 -6.53
CA ARG A 75 -8.73 6.58 -6.72
C ARG A 75 -10.01 7.13 -6.08
N ALA A 76 -11.16 6.50 -6.32
CA ALA A 76 -12.44 6.93 -5.77
C ALA A 76 -12.43 6.84 -4.24
N LEU A 77 -11.97 5.73 -3.70
CA LEU A 77 -11.78 5.50 -2.28
C LEU A 77 -10.95 6.62 -1.64
N SER A 78 -9.76 6.88 -2.19
CA SER A 78 -8.87 7.94 -1.68
C SER A 78 -9.49 9.33 -1.84
N ALA A 79 -10.16 9.62 -2.95
CA ALA A 79 -10.78 10.92 -3.20
C ALA A 79 -11.94 11.21 -2.24
N TRP A 80 -12.80 10.22 -1.97
CA TRP A 80 -13.92 10.38 -1.03
C TRP A 80 -13.44 10.55 0.41
N GLY A 81 -12.39 9.85 0.83
CA GLY A 81 -11.76 10.14 2.12
C GLY A 81 -11.11 11.52 2.18
N GLY A 82 -10.52 11.98 1.06
CA GLY A 82 -10.00 13.34 0.94
C GLY A 82 -11.10 14.40 1.06
N GLU A 83 -12.24 14.19 0.39
CA GLU A 83 -13.43 15.05 0.49
C GLU A 83 -13.97 15.08 1.92
N ALA A 84 -14.09 13.92 2.59
CA ALA A 84 -14.51 13.83 3.99
C ALA A 84 -13.65 14.73 4.90
N ALA A 85 -12.33 14.66 4.69
CA ALA A 85 -11.37 15.50 5.41
C ALA A 85 -11.52 16.99 5.03
N ASP A 86 -11.74 17.34 3.77
CA ASP A 86 -11.96 18.75 3.38
C ASP A 86 -13.25 19.32 3.97
N ASP A 87 -14.35 18.57 3.91
CA ASP A 87 -15.66 18.95 4.47
C ASP A 87 -15.59 19.19 5.98
N SER A 88 -14.84 18.35 6.70
CA SER A 88 -14.62 18.47 8.16
C SER A 88 -14.02 19.82 8.59
N LYS A 89 -13.40 20.58 7.67
CA LYS A 89 -12.86 21.92 7.95
C LYS A 89 -13.95 22.95 8.25
N THR A 90 -15.17 22.71 7.77
CA THR A 90 -16.24 23.72 7.81
C THR A 90 -17.53 23.23 8.46
N ALA A 91 -17.71 21.92 8.59
CA ALA A 91 -18.86 21.29 9.23
C ALA A 91 -18.46 19.96 9.89
N ILE A 92 -19.35 19.41 10.72
CA ILE A 92 -19.25 18.03 11.20
C ILE A 92 -19.33 17.10 9.98
N ASN A 93 -18.45 16.11 9.90
CA ASN A 93 -18.52 15.05 8.91
C ASN A 93 -18.40 13.71 9.65
N VAL A 94 -19.51 13.00 9.80
CA VAL A 94 -19.58 11.82 10.69
C VAL A 94 -18.62 10.72 10.24
N ALA A 95 -18.38 10.57 8.94
CA ALA A 95 -17.43 9.58 8.43
C ALA A 95 -15.99 9.90 8.81
N TYR A 96 -15.60 11.18 8.79
CA TYR A 96 -14.26 11.64 9.20
C TYR A 96 -14.10 11.64 10.72
N ASP A 97 -15.05 12.22 11.44
CA ASP A 97 -14.97 12.52 12.87
C ASP A 97 -14.92 11.25 13.74
N VAL A 98 -15.34 10.10 13.21
CA VAL A 98 -15.15 8.79 13.87
C VAL A 98 -13.67 8.44 13.99
N PHE A 99 -12.87 8.68 12.93
CA PHE A 99 -11.50 8.17 12.85
C PHE A 99 -10.44 9.22 13.16
N PHE A 100 -10.75 10.51 13.08
CA PHE A 100 -9.77 11.57 13.29
C PHE A 100 -10.32 12.66 14.20
N GLU A 101 -9.45 13.17 15.06
CA GLU A 101 -9.75 14.33 15.88
C GLU A 101 -9.79 15.60 15.03
N THR A 102 -10.55 16.58 15.51
CA THR A 102 -10.58 17.94 14.93
C THR A 102 -9.54 18.83 15.58
N GLU A 103 -8.28 18.37 15.66
CA GLU A 103 -7.15 19.23 16.03
C GLU A 103 -6.79 20.19 14.88
N ASP A 104 -6.06 21.26 15.20
CA ASP A 104 -5.62 22.26 14.22
C ASP A 104 -4.81 21.57 13.10
N ASP A 105 -5.28 21.72 11.85
CA ASP A 105 -4.69 21.21 10.60
C ASP A 105 -4.73 19.70 10.34
N THR A 106 -5.25 18.85 11.24
CA THR A 106 -5.34 17.37 11.03
C THR A 106 -6.08 17.03 9.74
N ASN A 107 -7.24 17.64 9.52
CA ASN A 107 -8.04 17.52 8.30
C ASN A 107 -7.25 17.85 7.02
N THR A 108 -6.37 18.85 7.07
CA THR A 108 -5.60 19.30 5.91
C THR A 108 -4.50 18.29 5.59
N LYS A 109 -3.83 17.74 6.62
CA LYS A 109 -2.85 16.67 6.43
C LYS A 109 -3.51 15.40 5.88
N VAL A 110 -4.66 15.01 6.42
CA VAL A 110 -5.40 13.82 5.96
C VAL A 110 -5.83 13.98 4.51
N HIS A 111 -6.42 15.12 4.17
CA HIS A 111 -6.75 15.50 2.79
C HIS A 111 -5.54 15.40 1.87
N ASP A 112 -4.41 16.04 2.23
CA ASP A 112 -3.23 16.11 1.36
C ASP A 112 -2.61 14.73 1.10
N VAL A 113 -2.58 13.86 2.12
CA VAL A 113 -2.14 12.46 2.00
C VAL A 113 -3.01 11.70 1.01
N LEU A 114 -4.34 11.74 1.20
CA LEU A 114 -5.28 11.00 0.37
C LEU A 114 -5.32 11.53 -1.06
N MET A 115 -5.24 12.85 -1.25
CA MET A 115 -5.20 13.47 -2.58
C MET A 115 -3.90 13.23 -3.33
N LYS A 116 -2.80 12.93 -2.62
CA LYS A 116 -1.56 12.46 -3.25
C LYS A 116 -1.74 11.10 -3.91
N ILE A 117 -2.53 10.21 -3.30
CA ILE A 117 -2.89 8.90 -3.84
C ILE A 117 -3.96 9.05 -4.93
N ALA A 118 -5.03 9.81 -4.68
CA ALA A 118 -6.13 9.99 -5.63
C ALA A 118 -5.69 10.71 -6.92
N GLY A 119 -4.72 11.62 -6.82
CA GLY A 119 -4.32 12.54 -7.88
C GLY A 119 -5.00 13.90 -7.75
N GLN A 120 -4.33 14.97 -8.20
CA GLN A 120 -4.70 16.36 -7.89
C GLN A 120 -5.87 16.93 -8.70
N SER A 121 -6.50 16.14 -9.59
CA SER A 121 -7.78 16.55 -10.18
C SER A 121 -8.67 15.37 -10.58
N SER A 122 -9.99 15.56 -10.42
CA SER A 122 -11.01 14.66 -10.97
C SER A 122 -10.94 14.57 -12.50
N SER A 123 -10.47 15.64 -13.17
CA SER A 123 -10.34 15.74 -14.63
C SER A 123 -9.17 14.97 -15.25
N GLU A 124 -8.14 14.61 -14.49
CA GLU A 124 -6.99 13.85 -15.00
C GLU A 124 -7.31 12.39 -15.31
N GLY A 125 -8.41 11.87 -14.75
CA GLY A 125 -8.87 10.51 -15.01
C GLY A 125 -7.98 9.40 -14.45
N MET A 126 -6.82 9.72 -13.89
CA MET A 126 -5.81 8.76 -13.42
C MET A 126 -5.57 8.88 -11.92
N ILE A 127 -5.13 7.78 -11.31
CA ILE A 127 -4.62 7.76 -9.94
C ILE A 127 -3.34 8.61 -9.83
N GLY A 128 -3.00 9.05 -8.63
CA GLY A 128 -1.84 9.91 -8.36
C GLY A 128 -0.52 9.28 -8.83
N THR A 129 0.41 10.13 -9.30
CA THR A 129 1.71 9.68 -9.83
C THR A 129 2.56 8.96 -8.79
N VAL A 130 2.34 9.21 -7.50
CA VAL A 130 3.01 8.51 -6.39
C VAL A 130 2.80 7.01 -6.47
N VAL A 131 1.60 6.56 -6.84
CA VAL A 131 1.24 5.13 -6.95
C VAL A 131 2.09 4.45 -8.02
N GLY A 132 2.27 5.08 -9.18
CA GLY A 132 3.10 4.53 -10.26
C GLY A 132 4.60 4.44 -9.94
N THR A 133 5.05 4.99 -8.82
CA THR A 133 6.43 4.81 -8.36
C THR A 133 6.64 3.53 -7.55
N MET A 134 5.57 2.97 -6.97
CA MET A 134 5.64 1.85 -6.04
C MET A 134 5.79 0.51 -6.77
N VAL A 135 6.28 -0.48 -6.03
CA VAL A 135 6.52 -1.83 -6.53
C VAL A 135 5.67 -2.82 -5.73
N VAL A 136 4.87 -3.63 -6.43
CA VAL A 136 4.16 -4.78 -5.87
C VAL A 136 4.92 -6.05 -6.23
N ASP A 137 5.30 -6.83 -5.23
CA ASP A 137 6.05 -8.08 -5.38
C ASP A 137 5.18 -9.27 -4.97
N ASN A 138 5.14 -10.30 -5.82
CA ASN A 138 4.40 -11.53 -5.51
C ASN A 138 5.24 -12.53 -4.68
N GLU A 139 6.54 -12.30 -4.49
CA GLU A 139 7.35 -13.11 -3.59
C GLU A 139 7.19 -12.61 -2.14
N ASP A 140 7.04 -13.52 -1.18
CA ASP A 140 7.04 -13.17 0.25
C ASP A 140 8.48 -12.85 0.69
N PHE A 141 8.83 -11.56 0.75
CA PHE A 141 10.19 -11.04 0.96
C PHE A 141 10.46 -10.46 2.36
N GLY A 142 9.47 -10.44 3.25
CA GLY A 142 9.52 -9.73 4.54
C GLY A 142 10.34 -10.39 5.65
N GLY A 143 11.03 -11.50 5.37
CA GLY A 143 11.66 -12.39 6.36
C GLY A 143 12.51 -11.68 7.43
N SER A 144 13.44 -10.81 7.03
CA SER A 144 14.29 -10.06 7.97
C SER A 144 13.56 -8.99 8.79
N THR A 145 12.39 -8.54 8.33
CA THR A 145 11.54 -7.58 9.05
C THR A 145 10.48 -8.25 9.93
N GLY A 146 10.39 -9.59 9.89
CA GLY A 146 9.37 -10.37 10.60
C GLY A 146 8.00 -10.39 9.91
N ASN A 147 7.88 -9.79 8.72
CA ASN A 147 6.67 -9.80 7.91
C ASN A 147 6.64 -11.06 7.04
N SER A 148 5.50 -11.75 7.01
CA SER A 148 5.28 -12.92 6.17
C SER A 148 3.79 -13.24 6.08
N CYS A 149 3.38 -13.85 4.98
CA CYS A 149 2.04 -14.41 4.83
C CYS A 149 1.80 -15.68 5.65
N ASP A 150 2.85 -16.28 6.20
CA ASP A 150 2.73 -17.39 7.15
C ASP A 150 2.29 -16.90 8.55
N ASN A 151 2.38 -15.58 8.81
CA ASN A 151 1.83 -14.99 10.03
C ASN A 151 0.30 -15.02 9.97
N GLU A 152 -0.33 -15.54 11.02
CA GLU A 152 -1.79 -15.70 11.06
C GLU A 152 -2.51 -14.37 10.88
N GLY A 153 -3.37 -14.29 9.87
CA GLY A 153 -4.21 -13.13 9.59
C GLY A 153 -3.55 -12.02 8.76
N THR A 154 -2.27 -12.12 8.40
CA THR A 154 -1.59 -11.11 7.58
C THR A 154 -2.18 -11.04 6.17
N LEU A 155 -2.80 -9.90 5.84
CA LEU A 155 -3.39 -9.65 4.52
C LEU A 155 -2.34 -9.16 3.53
N ALA A 156 -1.45 -8.29 3.98
CA ALA A 156 -0.40 -7.69 3.19
C ALA A 156 0.64 -7.06 4.12
N TYR A 157 1.73 -6.55 3.55
CA TYR A 157 2.69 -5.70 4.24
C TYR A 157 3.49 -4.84 3.24
N THR A 158 4.02 -3.73 3.75
CA THR A 158 4.86 -2.79 2.99
C THR A 158 6.15 -2.51 3.75
N VAL A 159 7.29 -2.96 3.19
CA VAL A 159 8.61 -2.76 3.80
C VAL A 159 9.71 -2.64 2.76
N THR A 160 10.89 -2.20 3.19
CA THR A 160 12.11 -2.34 2.39
C THR A 160 12.57 -3.79 2.43
N ASP A 161 12.81 -4.39 1.26
CA ASP A 161 13.36 -5.74 1.14
C ASP A 161 14.84 -5.76 1.57
N GLU A 162 15.04 -6.01 2.86
CA GLU A 162 16.36 -6.12 3.46
C GLU A 162 17.11 -7.40 3.05
N ASP A 163 16.45 -8.37 2.44
CA ASP A 163 17.06 -9.65 2.07
C ASP A 163 17.46 -9.71 0.58
N GLY A 164 16.82 -8.89 -0.24
CA GLY A 164 16.96 -8.86 -1.69
C GLY A 164 17.42 -7.52 -2.25
N ASP A 165 16.56 -6.89 -3.05
CA ASP A 165 16.91 -5.80 -3.97
C ASP A 165 16.99 -4.41 -3.32
N LYS A 166 16.70 -4.30 -2.02
CA LYS A 166 16.68 -3.06 -1.24
C LYS A 166 15.64 -2.04 -1.72
N LEU A 167 14.65 -2.48 -2.48
CA LEU A 167 13.50 -1.66 -2.84
C LEU A 167 12.47 -1.69 -1.69
N GLU A 168 11.81 -0.56 -1.48
CA GLU A 168 10.54 -0.52 -0.76
C GLU A 168 9.46 -1.14 -1.65
N LYS A 169 8.75 -2.14 -1.12
CA LYS A 169 7.83 -2.98 -1.88
C LYS A 169 6.59 -3.29 -1.04
N ILE A 170 5.50 -3.57 -1.73
CA ILE A 170 4.24 -4.06 -1.17
C ILE A 170 4.11 -5.53 -1.53
N HIS A 171 3.74 -6.37 -0.57
CA HIS A 171 3.34 -7.75 -0.80
C HIS A 171 1.90 -7.95 -0.34
N PHE A 172 1.07 -8.57 -1.18
CA PHE A 172 -0.29 -8.99 -0.81
C PHE A 172 -0.32 -10.51 -0.68
N CYS A 173 -0.78 -10.99 0.47
CA CYS A 173 -0.96 -12.41 0.74
C CYS A 173 -2.20 -12.95 0.01
N ASP A 174 -2.21 -14.27 -0.25
CA ASP A 174 -3.31 -14.94 -0.96
C ASP A 174 -4.70 -14.61 -0.36
N ILE A 175 -4.79 -14.56 0.99
CA ILE A 175 -6.04 -14.28 1.70
C ILE A 175 -6.60 -12.87 1.46
N ALA A 176 -5.78 -11.90 1.04
CA ALA A 176 -6.28 -10.57 0.67
C ALA A 176 -7.06 -10.62 -0.65
N TYR A 177 -6.63 -11.45 -1.62
CA TYR A 177 -7.26 -11.54 -2.93
C TYR A 177 -8.67 -12.17 -2.90
N ASP A 178 -8.99 -12.92 -1.84
CA ASP A 178 -10.34 -13.45 -1.61
C ASP A 178 -11.37 -12.36 -1.26
N ARG A 179 -10.92 -11.13 -0.97
CA ARG A 179 -11.78 -10.02 -0.61
C ARG A 179 -12.46 -9.40 -1.85
N PRO A 180 -13.73 -8.97 -1.71
CA PRO A 180 -14.42 -8.29 -2.79
C PRO A 180 -13.79 -6.93 -3.08
N THR A 181 -14.08 -6.40 -4.26
CA THR A 181 -13.83 -5.00 -4.63
C THR A 181 -15.05 -4.18 -4.21
N ALA A 182 -14.87 -3.02 -3.58
CA ALA A 182 -15.98 -2.27 -2.99
C ALA A 182 -16.92 -1.62 -4.01
N GLY A 183 -16.54 -1.53 -5.29
CA GLY A 183 -17.38 -0.90 -6.31
C GLY A 183 -18.69 -1.67 -6.56
N PRO A 184 -18.74 -2.57 -7.56
CA PRO A 184 -19.97 -3.26 -7.93
C PRO A 184 -20.41 -4.36 -6.95
N ASP A 185 -19.55 -4.78 -6.02
CA ASP A 185 -19.76 -6.00 -5.23
C ASP A 185 -20.30 -5.76 -3.81
N ILE A 186 -20.45 -4.50 -3.37
CA ILE A 186 -20.99 -4.19 -2.03
C ILE A 186 -22.51 -4.31 -2.03
N ASP A 187 -23.03 -5.17 -1.15
CA ASP A 187 -24.45 -5.23 -0.81
C ASP A 187 -24.75 -4.30 0.36
N CYS A 188 -25.16 -3.08 0.04
CA CYS A 188 -25.57 -2.05 1.00
C CYS A 188 -26.64 -2.54 2.00
N GLY A 189 -27.46 -3.53 1.64
CA GLY A 189 -28.48 -4.08 2.55
C GLY A 189 -27.94 -5.06 3.60
N SER A 190 -26.68 -5.47 3.48
CA SER A 190 -26.01 -6.41 4.38
C SER A 190 -25.08 -5.77 5.41
N LEU A 191 -24.83 -4.47 5.26
CA LEU A 191 -23.96 -3.69 6.14
C LEU A 191 -24.60 -3.49 7.52
N ASP A 192 -23.74 -3.24 8.51
CA ASP A 192 -24.20 -2.74 9.80
C ASP A 192 -24.63 -1.26 9.68
N THR A 193 -25.28 -0.75 10.72
CA THR A 193 -25.67 0.67 10.83
C THR A 193 -24.51 1.59 11.22
N TYR A 194 -23.30 1.04 11.36
CA TYR A 194 -22.05 1.72 11.62
C TYR A 194 -20.93 1.14 10.71
N PRO A 195 -19.82 1.86 10.48
CA PRO A 195 -18.70 1.35 9.69
C PRO A 195 -18.04 0.13 10.37
N SER A 196 -18.22 -1.07 9.82
CA SER A 196 -17.75 -2.34 10.41
C SER A 196 -16.96 -3.20 9.43
N ILE A 197 -16.35 -4.28 9.91
CA ILE A 197 -15.61 -5.25 9.06
C ILE A 197 -16.46 -5.89 7.96
N LYS A 198 -17.80 -5.78 8.00
CA LYS A 198 -18.67 -6.28 6.91
C LYS A 198 -18.47 -5.53 5.61
N MET A 199 -17.92 -4.33 5.68
CA MET A 199 -17.66 -3.49 4.51
C MET A 199 -16.28 -3.76 3.90
N ASP A 200 -15.46 -4.62 4.52
CA ASP A 200 -14.04 -4.81 4.20
C ASP A 200 -13.78 -5.35 2.78
N THR A 201 -12.84 -4.71 2.09
CA THR A 201 -12.56 -4.94 0.67
C THR A 201 -11.07 -5.05 0.37
N PHE A 202 -10.76 -5.61 -0.79
CA PHE A 202 -9.39 -5.63 -1.30
C PHE A 202 -8.84 -4.21 -1.50
N SER A 203 -9.67 -3.26 -1.95
CA SER A 203 -9.23 -1.86 -2.14
C SER A 203 -8.86 -1.15 -0.85
N ARG A 204 -9.49 -1.51 0.27
CA ARG A 204 -9.10 -1.02 1.59
C ARG A 204 -7.76 -1.60 2.04
N VAL A 205 -7.48 -2.88 1.79
CA VAL A 205 -6.12 -3.47 1.98
C VAL A 205 -5.11 -2.70 1.16
N VAL A 206 -5.42 -2.50 -0.11
CA VAL A 206 -4.56 -1.76 -1.04
C VAL A 206 -4.28 -0.34 -0.55
N LEU A 207 -5.29 0.40 -0.10
CA LEU A 207 -5.11 1.75 0.40
C LEU A 207 -4.24 1.76 1.66
N HIS A 208 -4.52 0.87 2.62
CA HIS A 208 -3.71 0.69 3.82
C HIS A 208 -2.22 0.53 3.49
N GLU A 209 -1.88 -0.41 2.61
CA GLU A 209 -0.48 -0.64 2.21
C GLU A 209 0.12 0.53 1.44
N THR A 210 -0.68 1.19 0.59
CA THR A 210 -0.24 2.38 -0.15
C THR A 210 0.17 3.49 0.82
N LEU A 211 -0.52 3.64 1.95
CA LEU A 211 -0.23 4.67 2.96
C LEU A 211 1.09 4.43 3.69
N HIS A 212 1.49 3.17 3.91
CA HIS A 212 2.78 2.84 4.51
C HIS A 212 3.98 3.22 3.65
N TYR A 213 3.78 3.30 2.34
CA TYR A 213 4.87 3.61 1.43
C TYR A 213 5.46 4.99 1.75
N SER A 214 6.78 5.04 1.97
CA SER A 214 7.51 6.22 2.48
C SER A 214 7.33 7.49 1.65
N SER A 215 6.94 7.33 0.39
CA SER A 215 6.68 8.43 -0.54
C SER A 215 5.30 9.07 -0.40
N VAL A 216 4.38 8.55 0.43
CA VAL A 216 3.01 9.03 0.58
C VAL A 216 2.88 10.05 1.71
N GLY A 217 3.12 9.67 2.96
CA GLY A 217 3.01 10.57 4.12
C GLY A 217 3.89 11.83 3.98
N PRO A 218 3.54 12.94 4.65
CA PRO A 218 4.44 14.09 4.72
C PRO A 218 5.76 13.64 5.38
N PRO A 219 6.93 13.96 4.82
CA PRO A 219 8.17 13.77 5.55
C PRO A 219 8.14 14.70 6.76
N SER A 220 7.81 14.19 7.94
CA SER A 220 7.82 15.00 9.15
C SER A 220 9.25 15.46 9.47
N GLU A 221 9.41 16.53 10.24
CA GLU A 221 10.73 16.98 10.72
C GLU A 221 11.46 15.91 11.57
N LEU A 222 10.76 14.82 11.94
CA LEU A 222 11.24 13.66 12.68
C LEU A 222 11.26 12.35 11.87
N GLY A 223 10.84 12.35 10.60
CA GLY A 223 10.81 11.16 9.75
C GLY A 223 9.66 10.18 10.05
N GLU A 224 8.56 10.66 10.61
CA GLU A 224 7.38 9.84 10.91
C GLU A 224 6.68 9.43 9.61
N GLN A 225 6.51 8.11 9.44
CA GLN A 225 5.75 7.48 8.37
C GLN A 225 4.35 7.13 8.90
N ILE A 226 3.38 6.97 8.01
CA ILE A 226 2.11 6.33 8.38
C ILE A 226 2.43 4.85 8.60
N VAL A 227 2.16 4.36 9.81
CA VAL A 227 2.52 3.02 10.28
C VAL A 227 1.30 2.35 10.91
N ASP A 228 1.49 1.12 11.39
CA ASP A 228 0.48 0.45 12.22
C ASP A 228 0.64 0.89 13.67
N GLN A 229 -0.32 1.67 14.15
CA GLN A 229 -0.31 2.15 15.52
C GLN A 229 -0.89 1.11 16.48
N GLN A 230 -0.61 1.32 17.77
CA GLN A 230 -1.15 0.50 18.85
C GLN A 230 -2.05 1.33 19.74
N ASN A 231 -3.12 0.73 20.23
CA ASN A 231 -3.94 1.27 21.32
C ASN A 231 -3.22 1.15 22.67
N ASN A 232 -3.78 1.75 23.72
CA ASN A 232 -3.22 1.74 25.08
C ASN A 232 -3.06 0.33 25.69
N ASP A 233 -3.81 -0.66 25.22
CA ASP A 233 -3.65 -2.07 25.62
C ASP A 233 -2.41 -2.76 25.00
N GLY A 234 -1.69 -2.07 24.11
CA GLY A 234 -0.52 -2.58 23.38
C GLY A 234 -0.86 -3.45 22.16
N GLY A 235 -2.13 -3.63 21.83
CA GLY A 235 -2.58 -4.31 20.62
C GLY A 235 -2.67 -3.34 19.44
N ALA A 236 -2.38 -3.83 18.24
CA ALA A 236 -2.47 -3.06 17.00
C ALA A 236 -3.88 -2.46 16.81
N ALA A 237 -3.94 -1.27 16.23
CA ALA A 237 -5.16 -0.56 15.89
C ALA A 237 -5.71 -1.02 14.52
N TYR A 238 -5.78 -2.33 14.33
CA TYR A 238 -6.38 -2.97 13.14
C TYR A 238 -7.88 -3.11 13.29
N ASP A 239 -8.59 -3.10 12.16
CA ASP A 239 -10.05 -3.14 12.05
C ASP A 239 -10.70 -1.81 12.50
N PRO A 240 -11.91 -1.48 12.02
CA PRO A 240 -12.46 -0.14 12.22
C PRO A 240 -12.65 0.16 13.71
N GLU A 241 -13.04 -0.84 14.51
CA GLU A 241 -13.26 -0.73 15.96
C GLU A 241 -12.00 -0.26 16.70
N ARG A 242 -10.82 -0.84 16.40
CA ARG A 242 -9.58 -0.45 17.09
C ARG A 242 -8.92 0.77 16.45
N ALA A 243 -9.17 1.02 15.16
CA ALA A 243 -8.69 2.21 14.47
C ALA A 243 -9.37 3.48 15.01
N HIS A 244 -10.70 3.51 15.10
CA HIS A 244 -11.40 4.65 15.71
C HIS A 244 -11.11 4.77 17.21
N GLY A 245 -10.76 3.67 17.89
CA GLY A 245 -10.30 3.70 19.29
C GLY A 245 -9.08 4.61 19.53
N LEU A 246 -8.26 4.89 18.51
CA LEU A 246 -7.17 5.87 18.61
C LEU A 246 -7.67 7.32 18.74
N ASN A 247 -8.93 7.58 18.42
CA ASN A 247 -9.62 8.86 18.55
C ASN A 247 -10.54 8.89 19.80
N ASP A 248 -10.46 7.87 20.66
CA ASP A 248 -11.24 7.80 21.90
C ASP A 248 -10.70 8.84 22.93
N PRO A 249 -11.56 9.66 23.55
CA PRO A 249 -11.17 10.61 24.61
C PRO A 249 -10.37 9.99 25.76
N ASP A 250 -10.58 8.71 26.08
CA ASP A 250 -9.82 8.00 27.11
C ASP A 250 -8.36 7.72 26.67
N GLN A 251 -8.04 7.96 25.40
CA GLN A 251 -6.73 7.80 24.78
C GLN A 251 -6.07 9.13 24.33
N ASP A 252 -6.65 10.29 24.67
CA ASP A 252 -6.17 11.66 24.37
C ASP A 252 -4.73 11.98 24.80
N ASN A 253 -4.10 11.10 25.58
CA ASN A 253 -2.68 11.21 25.95
C ASN A 253 -1.71 10.78 24.83
N GLN A 254 -2.21 10.50 23.61
CA GLN A 254 -1.45 10.00 22.47
C GLN A 254 -1.68 10.81 21.19
N PRO A 255 -1.40 12.14 21.21
CA PRO A 255 -1.67 13.02 20.07
C PRO A 255 -0.95 12.53 18.81
N GLY A 256 -1.65 12.61 17.67
CA GLY A 256 -1.11 12.24 16.36
C GLY A 256 -1.05 10.73 16.07
N LYS A 257 -1.55 9.85 16.95
CA LYS A 257 -1.64 8.41 16.63
C LYS A 257 -2.65 8.12 15.51
N ALA A 258 -3.83 8.70 15.54
CA ALA A 258 -4.80 8.55 14.45
C ALA A 258 -4.21 9.03 13.11
N GLU A 259 -3.55 10.20 13.12
CA GLU A 259 -2.86 10.78 11.94
C GLU A 259 -1.69 9.94 11.41
N SER A 260 -1.17 9.01 12.19
CA SER A 260 -0.06 8.14 11.80
C SER A 260 -0.46 6.67 11.67
N ASN A 261 -1.75 6.33 11.75
CA ASN A 261 -2.25 4.97 11.61
C ASN A 261 -2.84 4.72 10.22
N ALA A 262 -2.31 3.76 9.46
CA ALA A 262 -2.81 3.46 8.11
C ALA A 262 -4.29 3.06 8.09
N ASP A 263 -4.74 2.32 9.11
CA ASP A 263 -6.12 1.86 9.20
C ASP A 263 -7.12 2.99 9.45
N ASN A 264 -6.76 4.07 10.17
CA ASN A 264 -7.66 5.22 10.33
C ASN A 264 -7.99 5.86 8.97
N TYR A 265 -6.99 6.02 8.10
CA TYR A 265 -7.19 6.51 6.74
C TYR A 265 -8.00 5.53 5.90
N ALA A 266 -7.62 4.24 5.91
CA ALA A 266 -8.22 3.24 5.03
C ALA A 266 -9.70 2.99 5.36
N TRP A 267 -10.05 2.88 6.65
CA TRP A 267 -11.42 2.67 7.09
C TRP A 267 -12.28 3.93 6.93
N MET A 268 -11.75 5.13 7.24
CA MET A 268 -12.46 6.38 6.99
C MET A 268 -12.76 6.58 5.50
N ALA A 269 -11.78 6.37 4.63
CA ALA A 269 -11.95 6.50 3.20
C ALA A 269 -12.97 5.48 2.66
N LEU A 270 -12.93 4.24 3.15
CA LEU A 270 -13.85 3.19 2.75
C LEU A 270 -15.27 3.48 3.22
N GLY A 271 -15.43 3.88 4.48
CA GLY A 271 -16.70 4.33 5.02
C GLY A 271 -17.28 5.46 4.18
N SER A 272 -16.48 6.47 3.86
CA SER A 272 -16.91 7.61 3.04
C SER A 272 -17.36 7.21 1.64
N TRP A 273 -16.60 6.34 0.97
CA TRP A 273 -16.96 5.89 -0.36
C TRP A 273 -18.20 4.99 -0.38
N ILE A 274 -18.32 4.06 0.57
CA ILE A 274 -19.50 3.19 0.71
C ILE A 274 -20.74 4.01 1.06
N SER A 275 -20.61 4.96 1.97
CA SER A 275 -21.65 5.92 2.31
C SER A 275 -22.17 6.64 1.06
N TYR A 276 -21.29 7.12 0.19
CA TYR A 276 -21.69 7.71 -1.10
C TYR A 276 -22.37 6.72 -2.05
N LEU A 277 -21.84 5.49 -2.18
CA LEU A 277 -22.39 4.46 -3.06
C LEU A 277 -23.79 4.00 -2.63
N CYS A 278 -23.99 3.86 -1.32
CA CYS A 278 -25.19 3.30 -0.74
C CYS A 278 -26.26 4.36 -0.42
N SER A 279 -25.90 5.64 -0.42
CA SER A 279 -26.86 6.74 -0.29
C SER A 279 -27.77 6.84 -1.52
N PRO A 280 -29.09 7.04 -1.33
CA PRO A 280 -30.00 7.37 -2.42
C PRO A 280 -29.52 8.58 -3.24
N ASP A 281 -29.83 8.61 -4.54
CA ASP A 281 -29.37 9.68 -5.43
C ASP A 281 -29.82 11.09 -4.98
N ASP A 282 -30.95 11.20 -4.29
CA ASP A 282 -31.48 12.44 -3.72
C ASP A 282 -30.90 12.81 -2.34
N GLU A 283 -30.09 11.93 -1.75
CA GLU A 283 -29.45 12.10 -0.44
C GLU A 283 -27.91 12.08 -0.53
N LYS A 284 -27.35 12.06 -1.75
CA LYS A 284 -25.90 12.05 -1.99
C LYS A 284 -25.15 13.26 -1.43
N ASP A 285 -25.82 14.38 -1.21
CA ASP A 285 -25.22 15.56 -0.58
C ASP A 285 -25.10 15.44 0.94
N THR A 286 -25.70 14.40 1.54
CA THR A 286 -25.64 14.07 2.99
C THR A 286 -25.09 12.66 3.21
N TRP A 287 -24.19 12.23 2.31
CA TRP A 287 -23.65 10.87 2.27
C TRP A 287 -23.00 10.48 3.60
N ASP A 288 -22.37 11.41 4.30
CA ASP A 288 -21.67 11.20 5.56
C ASP A 288 -22.58 10.67 6.68
N SER A 289 -23.90 10.81 6.54
CA SER A 289 -24.91 10.29 7.48
C SER A 289 -25.45 8.89 7.17
N TYR A 290 -24.93 8.20 6.15
CA TYR A 290 -25.40 6.87 5.75
C TYR A 290 -25.32 5.83 6.87
N PHE A 291 -24.27 5.90 7.70
CA PHE A 291 -24.11 5.12 8.92
C PHE A 291 -24.65 5.92 10.11
N PRO A 292 -25.88 5.67 10.59
CA PRO A 292 -26.52 6.51 11.61
C PRO A 292 -26.05 6.23 13.04
N ASP A 293 -25.41 5.09 13.29
CA ASP A 293 -25.00 4.68 14.64
C ASP A 293 -23.50 4.86 14.83
N ASP A 294 -23.09 5.23 16.04
CA ASP A 294 -21.68 5.22 16.43
C ASP A 294 -21.15 3.76 16.43
N PRO A 295 -19.88 3.54 16.06
CA PRO A 295 -19.28 2.23 16.19
C PRO A 295 -19.17 1.83 17.68
N PRO A 296 -19.13 0.52 18.00
CA PRO A 296 -18.99 0.06 19.38
C PRO A 296 -17.76 0.66 20.07
N ASP A 297 -17.90 1.00 21.35
CA ASP A 297 -16.77 1.47 22.16
C ASP A 297 -15.60 0.47 22.12
N TYR A 298 -14.39 1.02 22.04
CA TYR A 298 -13.16 0.25 22.17
C TYR A 298 -13.08 -0.41 23.56
N ALA A 299 -12.81 -1.72 23.60
CA ALA A 299 -12.77 -2.54 24.81
C ALA A 299 -11.38 -3.06 25.17
#